data_AF-W3V4G7-F1
#
_entry.id   AF-W3V4G7-F1
#
_cell.length_a   1.000
_cell.length_b   1.000
_cell.length_c   1.000
_cell.angle_alpha   90.00
_cell.angle_beta   90.00
_cell.angle_gamma   90.00
#
_symmetry.space_group_name_H-M   'P 1'
#
loop_
_entity.id
_entity.type
_entity.pdbx_description
1 polymer ?
#
loop_
_entity_poly.entity_id
_entity_poly.type
_entity_poly.pdbx_seq_one_letter_code
_entity_poly.pdbx_strand_id
1 'polypeptide(L)'
;MYKNDICKEIRKSCEKKTSDATLLDALHLDIPDSRAIMSAYKKKTPKLSDFSAKTQLILDSSRQFGQQKSATKQRNFSVSGLKANGAPGGSFIYSKKSLDNFAAHAGYVHNDDYDDEFVNLKDNDRNLAERKLFPGIKLVKHHKELIKKNGQGQTEIQPTDESIAYIITDSTSFISGIKDMYEKAGNSLHPIIESLIKQHMINNAGVLPTMAGIAGLHAEVQALNHLLTLNDEREGKAIGSRKIGEYMRDMLESSIFTQRLTTRQAGSDFAACHNCSGILSAPVNVVTGKVESAGSHFSSTISENYKTKESPV
;
A
#
# COMPACT_ATOMS: atom_id res chain seq x y z
N MET A 1 -7.45 -34.85 0.21
CA MET A 1 -7.53 -35.00 -1.25
C MET A 1 -8.68 -34.15 -1.76
N TYR A 2 -8.47 -32.82 -1.96
CA TYR A 2 -9.46 -31.86 -2.52
C TYR A 2 -8.83 -30.44 -2.72
N LYS A 3 -7.59 -30.35 -3.23
CA LYS A 3 -6.92 -29.05 -3.48
C LYS A 3 -6.23 -28.91 -4.83
N ASN A 4 -6.18 -29.98 -5.63
CA ASN A 4 -5.45 -29.98 -6.90
C ASN A 4 -6.30 -29.66 -8.13
N ASP A 5 -7.62 -29.80 -8.08
CA ASP A 5 -8.41 -29.73 -9.32
C ASP A 5 -8.70 -28.29 -9.78
N ILE A 6 -8.86 -27.33 -8.86
CA ILE A 6 -9.11 -25.93 -9.22
C ILE A 6 -7.87 -25.28 -9.87
N CYS A 7 -6.67 -25.56 -9.34
CA CYS A 7 -5.40 -25.08 -9.92
C CYS A 7 -5.10 -25.72 -11.29
N LYS A 8 -5.60 -26.93 -11.54
CA LYS A 8 -5.37 -27.67 -12.79
C LYS A 8 -6.29 -27.18 -13.91
N GLU A 9 -7.53 -26.84 -13.60
CA GLU A 9 -8.50 -26.29 -14.56
C GLU A 9 -8.11 -24.87 -15.02
N ILE A 10 -7.56 -24.04 -14.13
CA ILE A 10 -7.07 -22.68 -14.47
C ILE A 10 -5.80 -22.73 -15.32
N ARG A 11 -4.88 -23.68 -15.08
CA ARG A 11 -3.67 -23.86 -15.90
C ARG A 11 -3.98 -24.43 -17.29
N LYS A 12 -4.89 -25.39 -17.39
CA LYS A 12 -5.24 -26.03 -18.67
C LYS A 12 -5.88 -25.08 -19.68
N SER A 13 -6.54 -24.01 -19.25
CA SER A 13 -7.08 -23.00 -20.18
C SER A 13 -6.05 -22.02 -20.73
N CYS A 14 -4.85 -21.94 -20.12
CA CYS A 14 -3.85 -20.92 -20.42
C CYS A 14 -2.56 -21.46 -21.06
N GLU A 15 -2.32 -22.77 -21.01
CA GLU A 15 -1.13 -23.40 -21.61
C GLU A 15 -1.38 -23.78 -23.09
N LYS A 16 -1.43 -22.79 -23.97
CA LYS A 16 -1.04 -22.97 -25.37
C LYS A 16 -0.17 -21.81 -25.83
N LYS A 17 1.09 -22.17 -26.16
CA LYS A 17 2.20 -21.39 -26.77
C LYS A 17 3.04 -20.59 -25.78
N THR A 18 4.37 -20.64 -25.75
CA THR A 18 5.43 -21.50 -26.33
C THR A 18 6.71 -21.13 -25.55
N SER A 19 7.59 -22.09 -25.37
CA SER A 19 8.91 -21.96 -24.75
C SER A 19 9.87 -21.09 -25.57
N ASP A 20 10.63 -20.22 -24.90
CA ASP A 20 12.00 -19.87 -25.31
C ASP A 20 12.80 -19.48 -24.07
N ALA A 21 13.57 -20.44 -23.56
CA ALA A 21 14.27 -20.39 -22.29
C ALA A 21 15.77 -20.04 -22.43
N THR A 22 16.18 -19.32 -23.49
CA THR A 22 17.61 -19.19 -23.82
C THR A 22 18.09 -17.78 -24.17
N LEU A 23 17.36 -16.73 -23.77
CA LEU A 23 17.81 -15.33 -23.95
C LEU A 23 17.92 -14.50 -22.65
N LEU A 24 17.32 -14.97 -21.54
CA LEU A 24 17.25 -14.22 -20.27
C LEU A 24 18.48 -14.41 -19.36
N ASP A 25 19.26 -15.48 -19.55
CA ASP A 25 20.46 -15.75 -18.75
C ASP A 25 21.66 -14.83 -19.08
N ALA A 26 21.57 -14.03 -20.15
CA ALA A 26 22.62 -13.10 -20.59
C ALA A 26 22.54 -11.69 -19.93
N LEU A 27 21.53 -11.44 -19.09
CA LEU A 27 21.39 -10.18 -18.34
C LEU A 27 21.65 -10.43 -16.86
N HIS A 28 22.90 -10.76 -16.50
CA HIS A 28 23.43 -10.42 -15.17
C HIS A 28 23.54 -8.89 -15.09
N LEU A 29 22.41 -8.23 -14.87
CA LEU A 29 22.39 -6.86 -14.38
C LEU A 29 22.81 -6.96 -12.92
N ASP A 30 24.00 -6.43 -12.60
CA ASP A 30 24.40 -6.17 -11.23
C ASP A 30 23.21 -5.61 -10.45
N ILE A 31 22.90 -6.17 -9.28
CA ILE A 31 21.86 -5.63 -8.41
C ILE A 31 22.24 -4.17 -8.17
N PRO A 32 21.52 -3.21 -8.76
CA PRO A 32 22.02 -1.86 -8.75
C PRO A 32 21.95 -1.32 -7.33
N ASP A 33 22.96 -0.52 -6.94
CA ASP A 33 22.95 0.17 -5.65
C ASP A 33 21.71 1.07 -5.60
N SER A 34 20.69 0.58 -4.90
CA SER A 34 19.39 1.23 -4.79
C SER A 34 19.53 2.61 -4.17
N ARG A 35 20.50 2.82 -3.26
CA ARG A 35 20.78 4.12 -2.65
C ARG A 35 21.42 5.07 -3.66
N ALA A 36 22.32 4.59 -4.50
CA ALA A 36 22.93 5.40 -5.56
C ALA A 36 21.91 5.77 -6.65
N ILE A 37 21.08 4.82 -7.10
CA ILE A 37 19.98 5.07 -8.03
C ILE A 37 19.00 6.07 -7.43
N MET A 38 18.54 5.85 -6.19
CA MET A 38 17.65 6.77 -5.50
C MET A 38 18.28 8.16 -5.42
N SER A 39 19.54 8.27 -5.01
CA SER A 39 20.24 9.56 -4.91
C SER A 39 20.37 10.26 -6.26
N ALA A 40 20.59 9.52 -7.35
CA ALA A 40 20.62 10.06 -8.71
C ALA A 40 19.23 10.56 -9.14
N TYR A 41 18.16 9.81 -8.82
CA TYR A 41 16.78 10.24 -9.06
C TYR A 41 16.41 11.47 -8.22
N LYS A 42 16.74 11.51 -6.91
CA LYS A 42 16.51 12.69 -6.06
C LYS A 42 17.19 13.94 -6.63
N LYS A 43 18.39 13.80 -7.19
CA LYS A 43 19.11 14.89 -7.86
C LYS A 43 18.45 15.34 -9.17
N LYS A 44 17.78 14.43 -9.88
CA LYS A 44 17.04 14.74 -11.12
C LYS A 44 15.60 15.20 -10.89
N THR A 45 15.03 14.97 -9.70
CA THR A 45 13.64 15.33 -9.37
C THR A 45 13.59 16.33 -8.20
N PRO A 46 13.82 17.64 -8.45
CA PRO A 46 13.90 18.67 -7.40
C PRO A 46 12.62 18.80 -6.54
N LYS A 47 11.47 18.39 -7.10
CA LYS A 47 10.16 18.35 -6.43
C LYS A 47 10.10 17.45 -5.19
N LEU A 48 11.08 16.57 -4.98
CA LEU A 48 11.15 15.76 -3.76
C LEU A 48 11.47 16.60 -2.51
N SER A 49 12.19 17.72 -2.68
CA SER A 49 12.43 18.65 -1.58
C SER A 49 11.13 19.34 -1.14
N ASP A 50 10.31 19.77 -2.10
CA ASP A 50 8.96 20.30 -1.87
C ASP A 50 8.06 19.28 -1.17
N PHE A 51 8.12 18.01 -1.58
CA PHE A 51 7.38 16.92 -0.94
C PHE A 51 7.76 16.72 0.53
N SER A 52 9.06 16.78 0.85
CA SER A 52 9.53 16.66 2.24
C SER A 52 9.07 17.84 3.10
N ALA A 53 9.11 19.05 2.54
CA ALA A 53 8.56 20.24 3.19
C ALA A 53 7.05 20.11 3.41
N LYS A 54 6.31 19.50 2.46
CA LYS A 54 4.87 19.23 2.61
C LYS A 54 4.58 18.26 3.74
N THR A 55 5.30 17.14 3.82
CA THR A 55 5.13 16.18 4.92
C THR A 55 5.39 16.85 6.26
N GLN A 56 6.43 17.68 6.34
CA GLN A 56 6.72 18.43 7.56
C GLN A 56 5.60 19.43 7.91
N LEU A 57 5.04 20.12 6.91
CA LEU A 57 3.88 21.00 7.07
C LEU A 57 2.67 20.23 7.63
N ILE A 58 2.36 19.04 7.12
CA ILE A 58 1.28 18.17 7.64
C ILE A 58 1.51 17.85 9.12
N LEU A 59 2.73 17.41 9.47
CA LEU A 59 3.09 17.04 10.85
C LEU A 59 3.02 18.24 11.81
N ASP A 60 3.53 19.39 11.40
CA ASP A 60 3.49 20.63 12.18
C ASP A 60 2.06 21.12 12.38
N SER A 61 1.26 21.11 11.31
CA SER A 61 -0.14 21.51 11.36
C SER A 61 -0.95 20.64 12.32
N SER A 62 -0.68 19.33 12.34
CA SER A 62 -1.29 18.40 13.29
C SER A 62 -0.98 18.75 14.74
N ARG A 63 0.30 19.09 15.03
CA ARG A 63 0.73 19.52 16.37
C ARG A 63 0.07 20.84 16.77
N GLN A 64 0.06 21.82 15.87
CA GLN A 64 -0.56 23.13 16.10
C GLN A 64 -2.08 23.02 16.34
N PHE A 65 -2.77 22.18 15.57
CA PHE A 65 -4.19 21.87 15.78
C PHE A 65 -4.43 21.27 17.17
N GLY A 66 -3.59 20.32 17.59
CA GLY A 66 -3.69 19.68 18.91
C GLY A 66 -3.45 20.62 20.10
N GLN A 67 -2.76 21.75 19.89
CA GLN A 67 -2.54 22.78 20.92
C GLN A 67 -3.72 23.74 21.06
N GLN A 68 -4.69 23.72 20.13
CA GLN A 68 -5.87 24.59 20.21
C GLN A 68 -6.77 24.17 21.36
N LYS A 69 -6.95 25.08 22.34
CA LYS A 69 -7.71 24.82 23.56
C LYS A 69 -9.23 24.97 23.41
N SER A 70 -9.72 25.58 22.32
CA SER A 70 -11.16 25.82 22.12
C SER A 70 -11.68 25.18 20.84
N ALA A 71 -12.91 24.64 20.92
CA ALA A 71 -13.59 24.03 19.79
C ALA A 71 -13.77 25.00 18.62
N THR A 72 -14.02 26.28 18.89
CA THR A 72 -14.15 27.31 17.85
C THR A 72 -12.84 27.51 17.07
N LYS A 73 -11.69 27.54 17.76
CA LYS A 73 -10.38 27.65 17.09
C LYS A 73 -10.06 26.40 16.28
N GLN A 74 -10.42 25.22 16.76
CA GLN A 74 -10.26 23.98 16.00
C GLN A 74 -11.13 23.94 14.75
N ARG A 75 -12.41 24.36 14.84
CA ARG A 75 -13.32 24.41 13.67
C ARG A 75 -12.84 25.36 12.58
N ASN A 76 -12.18 26.45 12.96
CA ASN A 76 -11.67 27.46 12.03
C ASN A 76 -10.19 27.26 11.68
N PHE A 77 -9.58 26.16 12.11
CA PHE A 77 -8.16 25.90 11.86
C PHE A 77 -7.94 25.54 10.40
N SER A 78 -7.05 26.28 9.75
CA SER A 78 -6.66 26.07 8.36
C SER A 78 -5.17 26.36 8.22
N VAL A 79 -4.51 25.64 7.31
CA VAL A 79 -3.10 25.87 7.02
C VAL A 79 -2.91 26.00 5.53
N SER A 80 -2.41 27.17 5.11
CA SER A 80 -2.10 27.46 3.72
C SER A 80 -1.02 26.52 3.20
N GLY A 81 -1.18 26.07 1.95
CA GLY A 81 -0.25 25.15 1.33
C GLY A 81 -0.59 23.68 1.50
N LEU A 82 -1.66 23.33 2.24
CA LEU A 82 -2.29 22.02 2.18
C LEU A 82 -3.49 22.04 1.22
N LYS A 83 -3.82 20.92 0.58
CA LYS A 83 -5.04 20.78 -0.23
C LYS A 83 -6.28 21.05 0.62
N ALA A 84 -7.18 21.87 0.10
CA ALA A 84 -8.32 22.41 0.85
C ALA A 84 -7.93 23.02 2.22
N ASN A 85 -6.70 23.56 2.34
CA ASN A 85 -6.08 24.02 3.58
C ASN A 85 -6.05 22.98 4.72
N GLY A 86 -6.08 21.68 4.35
CA GLY A 86 -6.19 20.56 5.27
C GLY A 86 -7.55 20.45 5.97
N ALA A 87 -8.56 21.18 5.52
CA ALA A 87 -9.89 21.23 6.15
C ALA A 87 -11.07 20.91 5.19
N PRO A 88 -11.04 19.81 4.44
CA PRO A 88 -12.19 19.40 3.64
C PRO A 88 -13.41 19.13 4.54
N GLY A 89 -14.57 19.67 4.15
CA GLY A 89 -15.82 19.47 4.89
C GLY A 89 -15.88 20.12 6.29
N GLY A 90 -15.02 21.10 6.58
CA GLY A 90 -15.03 21.86 7.84
C GLY A 90 -14.36 21.16 9.02
N SER A 91 -13.58 20.11 8.77
CA SER A 91 -12.78 19.44 9.80
C SER A 91 -11.34 19.26 9.36
N PHE A 92 -10.38 19.55 10.24
CA PHE A 92 -8.97 19.41 9.92
C PHE A 92 -8.58 17.94 9.79
N ILE A 93 -8.30 17.49 8.57
CA ILE A 93 -8.08 16.06 8.26
C ILE A 93 -6.81 15.53 8.88
N TYR A 94 -5.78 16.36 9.09
CA TYR A 94 -4.52 15.93 9.69
C TYR A 94 -4.49 16.12 11.20
N SER A 95 -5.64 16.10 11.89
CA SER A 95 -5.67 16.08 13.36
C SER A 95 -4.82 14.92 13.91
N LYS A 96 -4.27 15.03 15.13
CA LYS A 96 -3.45 13.96 15.73
C LYS A 96 -4.15 12.59 15.68
N LYS A 97 -5.43 12.54 16.03
CA LYS A 97 -6.25 11.32 15.98
C LYS A 97 -6.42 10.78 14.56
N SER A 98 -6.49 11.66 13.57
CA SER A 98 -6.60 11.28 12.16
C SER A 98 -5.25 10.83 11.59
N LEU A 99 -4.13 11.42 11.99
CA LEU A 99 -2.79 10.97 11.58
C LEU A 99 -2.51 9.53 12.01
N ASP A 100 -3.03 9.08 13.15
CA ASP A 100 -2.95 7.66 13.55
C ASP A 100 -3.64 6.72 12.53
N ASN A 101 -4.52 7.26 11.69
CA ASN A 101 -5.14 6.54 10.58
C ASN A 101 -4.40 6.69 9.25
N PHE A 102 -3.42 7.59 9.16
CA PHE A 102 -2.60 7.81 7.96
C PHE A 102 -1.17 7.34 8.23
N ALA A 103 -0.84 6.11 7.82
CA ALA A 103 0.50 5.58 8.02
C ALA A 103 1.55 6.35 7.20
N ALA A 104 1.14 6.81 6.01
CA ALA A 104 2.02 7.36 5.00
C ALA A 104 1.36 8.53 4.24
N HIS A 105 2.20 9.46 3.82
CA HIS A 105 1.92 10.48 2.82
C HIS A 105 2.65 10.08 1.54
N ALA A 106 1.95 10.09 0.40
CA ALA A 106 2.55 9.82 -0.90
C ALA A 106 2.27 10.96 -1.90
N GLY A 107 3.11 11.01 -2.92
CA GLY A 107 2.99 11.92 -4.05
C GLY A 107 3.67 11.34 -5.29
N TYR A 108 3.46 11.97 -6.44
CA TYR A 108 4.11 11.59 -7.68
C TYR A 108 4.60 12.80 -8.47
N VAL A 109 5.56 12.54 -9.36
CA VAL A 109 5.94 13.43 -10.46
C VAL A 109 5.78 12.68 -11.77
N HIS A 110 5.26 13.33 -12.79
CA HIS A 110 5.13 12.81 -14.16
C HIS A 110 5.26 13.97 -15.16
N ASN A 111 6.27 13.95 -16.03
CA ASN A 111 6.50 15.00 -17.04
C ASN A 111 6.40 16.44 -16.46
N ASP A 112 7.13 16.68 -15.37
CA ASP A 112 7.15 17.93 -14.57
C ASP A 112 5.87 18.28 -13.80
N ASP A 113 4.76 17.60 -14.05
CA ASP A 113 3.58 17.68 -13.20
C ASP A 113 3.83 16.98 -11.87
N TYR A 114 3.42 17.64 -10.80
CA TYR A 114 3.57 17.17 -9.42
C TYR A 114 2.22 17.18 -8.73
N ASP A 115 1.92 16.10 -8.02
CA ASP A 115 0.80 16.07 -7.09
C ASP A 115 1.08 15.20 -5.86
N ASP A 116 0.48 15.55 -4.73
CA ASP A 116 0.76 14.93 -3.43
C ASP A 116 -0.49 14.86 -2.52
N GLU A 117 -0.28 14.73 -1.21
CA GLU A 117 -1.31 14.63 -0.18
C GLU A 117 -2.17 13.37 -0.27
N PHE A 118 -1.69 12.33 -0.98
CA PHE A 118 -2.29 11.00 -0.94
C PHE A 118 -1.98 10.34 0.40
N VAL A 119 -3.01 9.84 1.07
CA VAL A 119 -2.92 9.11 2.35
C VAL A 119 -3.77 7.85 2.27
N ASN A 120 -3.43 6.79 3.00
CA ASN A 120 -4.16 5.53 2.89
C ASN A 120 -5.67 5.70 3.18
N LEU A 121 -6.51 5.03 2.38
CA LEU A 121 -7.93 4.89 2.65
C LEU A 121 -8.10 3.96 3.85
N LYS A 122 -8.96 4.37 4.79
CA LYS A 122 -9.27 3.57 5.98
C LYS A 122 -10.76 3.55 6.23
N ASP A 123 -11.27 2.38 6.58
CA ASP A 123 -12.63 2.19 7.04
C ASP A 123 -12.58 1.66 8.49
N ASN A 124 -13.16 2.43 9.41
CA ASN A 124 -13.18 2.08 10.82
C ASN A 124 -14.14 0.92 11.11
N ASP A 125 -15.00 0.56 10.15
CA ASP A 125 -16.01 -0.49 10.25
C ASP A 125 -15.70 -1.71 9.35
N ARG A 126 -14.81 -1.55 8.36
CA ARG A 126 -14.34 -2.64 7.49
C ARG A 126 -12.80 -2.62 7.35
N ASN A 127 -12.11 -3.46 8.12
CA ASN A 127 -10.65 -3.54 8.22
C ASN A 127 -10.17 -4.97 8.57
N LEU A 128 -9.03 -5.11 9.26
CA LEU A 128 -8.42 -6.39 9.62
C LEU A 128 -8.72 -6.84 11.07
N ALA A 129 -9.66 -6.19 11.76
CA ALA A 129 -10.12 -6.60 13.09
C ALA A 129 -11.23 -7.67 13.00
N GLU A 130 -11.20 -8.66 13.89
CA GLU A 130 -12.05 -9.86 13.83
C GLU A 130 -13.56 -9.61 13.68
N ARG A 131 -14.09 -8.53 14.24
CA ARG A 131 -15.52 -8.19 14.21
C ARG A 131 -15.89 -7.17 13.12
N LYS A 132 -14.91 -6.74 12.35
CA LYS A 132 -15.01 -5.65 11.39
C LYS A 132 -14.25 -6.01 10.12
N LEU A 133 -14.33 -7.27 9.69
CA LEU A 133 -13.52 -7.73 8.57
C LEU A 133 -13.87 -7.01 7.28
N PHE A 134 -12.84 -6.73 6.48
CA PHE A 134 -13.01 -6.26 5.12
C PHE A 134 -13.79 -7.29 4.30
N PRO A 135 -14.62 -6.88 3.33
CA PRO A 135 -15.40 -7.83 2.54
C PRO A 135 -14.52 -8.87 1.84
N GLY A 136 -14.99 -10.12 1.82
CA GLY A 136 -14.34 -11.21 1.08
C GLY A 136 -13.07 -11.80 1.69
N ILE A 137 -12.73 -11.52 2.96
CA ILE A 137 -11.53 -12.08 3.62
C ILE A 137 -11.84 -12.93 4.86
N LYS A 138 -10.87 -13.78 5.23
CA LYS A 138 -10.76 -14.43 6.54
C LYS A 138 -9.36 -14.22 7.11
N LEU A 139 -9.24 -14.08 8.43
CA LEU A 139 -7.94 -13.99 9.09
C LEU A 139 -7.31 -15.36 9.30
N VAL A 140 -5.99 -15.43 9.14
CA VAL A 140 -5.16 -16.56 9.53
C VAL A 140 -4.51 -16.20 10.85
N LYS A 141 -4.91 -16.94 11.89
CA LYS A 141 -4.37 -16.79 13.24
C LYS A 141 -3.18 -17.73 13.41
N HIS A 142 -2.14 -17.22 14.05
CA HIS A 142 -1.02 -18.01 14.55
C HIS A 142 -1.11 -18.06 16.07
N HIS A 143 -1.10 -19.27 16.62
CA HIS A 143 -1.08 -19.46 18.05
C HIS A 143 0.30 -19.13 18.61
N LYS A 144 0.39 -18.16 19.49
CA LYS A 144 1.63 -17.69 20.09
C LYS A 144 1.50 -17.71 21.60
N GLU A 145 2.42 -18.40 22.25
CA GLU A 145 2.59 -18.38 23.68
C GLU A 145 3.36 -17.11 24.08
N LEU A 146 2.70 -16.18 24.78
CA LEU A 146 3.34 -15.02 25.36
C LEU A 146 3.83 -15.36 26.77
N ILE A 147 5.13 -15.22 26.97
CA ILE A 147 5.77 -15.32 28.27
C ILE A 147 5.64 -13.96 28.97
N LYS A 148 4.77 -13.88 29.98
CA LYS A 148 4.60 -12.69 30.82
C LYS A 148 5.13 -12.95 32.22
N LYS A 149 5.77 -11.95 32.83
CA LYS A 149 6.02 -11.98 34.28
C LYS A 149 4.81 -11.40 35.00
N ASN A 150 4.25 -12.14 35.94
CA ASN A 150 3.18 -11.64 36.79
C ASN A 150 3.72 -10.67 37.85
N GLY A 151 2.84 -10.04 38.61
CA GLY A 151 3.20 -9.06 39.66
C GLY A 151 4.07 -9.62 40.80
N GLN A 152 4.29 -10.93 40.83
CA GLN A 152 5.15 -11.65 41.78
C GLN A 152 6.48 -12.11 41.16
N GLY A 153 6.75 -11.74 39.90
CA GLY A 153 7.97 -12.09 39.18
C GLY A 153 7.97 -13.51 38.60
N GLN A 154 6.87 -14.27 38.74
CA GLN A 154 6.73 -15.60 38.15
C GLN A 154 6.36 -15.51 36.67
N THR A 155 6.87 -16.46 35.91
CA THR A 155 6.63 -16.57 34.48
C THR A 155 5.30 -17.27 34.21
N GLU A 156 4.36 -16.58 33.58
CA GLU A 156 3.11 -17.12 33.06
C GLU A 156 3.17 -17.21 31.54
N ILE A 157 2.81 -18.37 31.01
CA ILE A 157 2.61 -18.56 29.58
C ILE A 157 1.13 -18.30 29.27
N GLN A 158 0.84 -17.26 28.51
CA GLN A 158 -0.50 -16.95 28.06
C GLN A 158 -0.64 -17.25 26.56
N PRO A 159 -1.53 -18.15 26.15
CA PRO A 159 -1.84 -18.35 24.75
C PRO A 159 -2.47 -17.09 24.16
N THR A 160 -1.94 -16.63 23.04
CA THR A 160 -2.47 -15.50 22.28
C THR A 160 -2.55 -15.85 20.80
N ASP A 161 -3.67 -15.53 20.18
CA ASP A 161 -3.81 -15.68 18.74
C ASP A 161 -3.47 -14.35 18.07
N GLU A 162 -2.40 -14.33 17.29
CA GLU A 162 -2.01 -13.17 16.49
C GLU A 162 -2.42 -13.40 15.03
N SER A 163 -3.15 -12.46 14.45
CA SER A 163 -3.52 -12.53 13.03
C SER A 163 -2.35 -12.08 12.18
N ILE A 164 -1.66 -13.04 11.55
CA ILE A 164 -0.42 -12.81 10.77
C ILE A 164 -0.69 -12.56 9.29
N ALA A 165 -1.84 -13.03 8.79
CA ALA A 165 -2.22 -12.95 7.39
C ALA A 165 -3.76 -12.92 7.25
N TYR A 166 -4.22 -12.56 6.06
CA TYR A 166 -5.60 -12.73 5.64
C TYR A 166 -5.65 -13.46 4.31
N ILE A 167 -6.70 -14.28 4.13
CA ILE A 167 -7.00 -15.02 2.90
C ILE A 167 -8.18 -14.33 2.25
N ILE A 168 -8.06 -14.03 0.96
CA ILE A 168 -9.16 -13.55 0.15
C ILE A 168 -9.98 -14.77 -0.29
N THR A 169 -11.13 -14.96 0.34
CA THR A 169 -12.04 -16.09 0.08
C THR A 169 -13.07 -15.78 -1.01
N ASP A 170 -13.32 -14.51 -1.26
CA ASP A 170 -14.19 -14.03 -2.34
C ASP A 170 -13.56 -12.79 -2.97
N SER A 171 -12.96 -12.97 -4.15
CA SER A 171 -12.26 -11.91 -4.88
C SER A 171 -13.22 -10.82 -5.38
N THR A 172 -14.47 -11.17 -5.71
CA THR A 172 -15.46 -10.20 -6.17
C THR A 172 -15.86 -9.26 -5.04
N SER A 173 -16.18 -9.83 -3.87
CA SER A 173 -16.49 -9.03 -2.67
C SER A 173 -15.30 -8.17 -2.23
N PHE A 174 -14.08 -8.71 -2.30
CA PHE A 174 -12.86 -7.98 -1.94
C PHE A 174 -12.63 -6.77 -2.85
N ILE A 175 -12.69 -6.96 -4.18
CA ILE A 175 -12.52 -5.87 -5.14
C ILE A 175 -13.66 -4.86 -5.04
N SER A 176 -14.91 -5.30 -4.84
CA SER A 176 -16.03 -4.39 -4.58
C SER A 176 -15.79 -3.53 -3.35
N GLY A 177 -15.31 -4.13 -2.25
CA GLY A 177 -14.95 -3.40 -1.05
C GLY A 177 -13.88 -2.33 -1.31
N ILE A 178 -12.90 -2.59 -2.19
CA ILE A 178 -11.90 -1.60 -2.59
C ILE A 178 -12.54 -0.47 -3.39
N LYS A 179 -13.40 -0.79 -4.38
CA LYS A 179 -14.13 0.21 -5.16
C LYS A 179 -14.96 1.14 -4.28
N ASP A 180 -15.73 0.58 -3.35
CA ASP A 180 -16.50 1.35 -2.37
C ASP A 180 -15.63 2.35 -1.61
N MET A 181 -14.39 1.97 -1.27
CA MET A 181 -13.47 2.84 -0.54
C MET A 181 -13.01 4.01 -1.38
N TYR A 182 -12.67 3.77 -2.65
CA TYR A 182 -12.32 4.83 -3.59
C TYR A 182 -13.51 5.77 -3.80
N GLU A 183 -14.70 5.23 -4.02
CA GLU A 183 -15.92 6.02 -4.23
C GLU A 183 -16.26 6.91 -3.02
N LYS A 184 -16.16 6.36 -1.80
CA LYS A 184 -16.31 7.14 -0.56
C LYS A 184 -15.28 8.25 -0.42
N ALA A 185 -14.11 8.09 -1.01
CA ALA A 185 -13.06 9.10 -1.06
C ALA A 185 -13.22 10.07 -2.25
N GLY A 186 -14.32 9.99 -3.00
CA GLY A 186 -14.61 10.86 -4.14
C GLY A 186 -13.83 10.52 -5.41
N ASN A 187 -13.25 9.32 -5.48
CA ASN A 187 -12.44 8.87 -6.62
C ASN A 187 -13.00 7.54 -7.18
N SER A 188 -12.72 7.24 -8.45
CA SER A 188 -12.98 5.91 -8.99
C SER A 188 -11.72 5.06 -8.94
N LEU A 189 -11.87 3.75 -8.70
CA LEU A 189 -10.76 2.80 -8.86
C LEU A 189 -10.49 2.63 -10.36
N HIS A 190 -9.32 3.08 -10.81
CA HIS A 190 -8.89 2.99 -12.19
C HIS A 190 -8.77 1.52 -12.63
N PRO A 191 -9.27 1.12 -13.82
CA PRO A 191 -9.28 -0.29 -14.25
C PRO A 191 -7.89 -0.94 -14.29
N ILE A 192 -6.85 -0.18 -14.62
CA ILE A 192 -5.46 -0.67 -14.59
C ILE A 192 -5.01 -0.98 -13.15
N ILE A 193 -5.38 -0.15 -12.16
CA ILE A 193 -5.06 -0.42 -10.76
C ILE A 193 -5.80 -1.65 -10.26
N GLU A 194 -7.07 -1.81 -10.62
CA GLU A 194 -7.84 -3.02 -10.32
C GLU A 194 -7.14 -4.28 -10.90
N SER A 195 -6.66 -4.21 -12.13
CA SER A 195 -5.92 -5.30 -12.78
C SER A 195 -4.63 -5.64 -12.01
N LEU A 196 -3.85 -4.63 -11.61
CA LEU A 196 -2.63 -4.80 -10.82
C LEU A 196 -2.91 -5.42 -9.43
N ILE A 197 -3.99 -5.02 -8.77
CA ILE A 197 -4.43 -5.62 -7.50
C ILE A 197 -4.78 -7.10 -7.71
N LYS A 198 -5.56 -7.42 -8.75
CA LYS A 198 -5.93 -8.80 -9.07
C LYS A 198 -4.69 -9.65 -9.37
N GLN A 199 -3.71 -9.12 -10.11
CA GLN A 199 -2.48 -9.83 -10.38
C GLN A 199 -1.67 -10.08 -9.09
N HIS A 200 -1.57 -9.09 -8.20
CA HIS A 200 -0.92 -9.24 -6.90
C HIS A 200 -1.58 -10.34 -6.05
N MET A 201 -2.92 -10.40 -6.06
CA MET A 201 -3.68 -11.47 -5.39
C MET A 201 -3.32 -12.84 -5.96
N ILE A 202 -3.27 -12.99 -7.28
CA ILE A 202 -2.92 -14.24 -7.96
C ILE A 202 -1.49 -14.68 -7.60
N ASN A 203 -0.52 -13.76 -7.68
CA ASN A 203 0.88 -14.02 -7.37
C ASN A 203 1.08 -14.46 -5.92
N ASN A 204 0.19 -14.07 -5.00
CA ASN A 204 0.24 -14.44 -3.59
C ASN A 204 -0.76 -15.56 -3.22
N ALA A 205 -1.35 -16.24 -4.21
CA ALA A 205 -2.37 -17.28 -4.02
C ALA A 205 -3.53 -16.83 -3.09
N GLY A 206 -3.87 -15.54 -3.13
CA GLY A 206 -4.91 -14.92 -2.31
C GLY A 206 -4.55 -14.75 -0.83
N VAL A 207 -3.30 -14.97 -0.41
CA VAL A 207 -2.87 -14.87 1.00
C VAL A 207 -1.93 -13.68 1.18
N LEU A 208 -2.30 -12.73 2.04
CA LEU A 208 -1.57 -11.47 2.20
C LEU A 208 -1.28 -11.15 3.68
N PRO A 209 -0.15 -10.49 4.01
CA PRO A 209 0.20 -10.18 5.39
C PRO A 209 -0.68 -9.09 5.98
N THR A 210 -1.17 -9.29 7.21
CA THR A 210 -1.97 -8.28 7.94
C THR A 210 -1.18 -7.02 8.25
N MET A 211 0.12 -7.15 8.52
CA MET A 211 1.02 -6.02 8.76
C MET A 211 1.16 -5.06 7.56
N ALA A 212 0.87 -5.55 6.35
CA ALA A 212 0.89 -4.72 5.14
C ALA A 212 -0.46 -4.08 4.83
N GLY A 213 -1.43 -4.13 5.75
CA GLY A 213 -2.75 -3.54 5.56
C GLY A 213 -3.57 -4.22 4.47
N ILE A 214 -4.69 -3.59 4.08
CA ILE A 214 -5.52 -4.06 2.98
C ILE A 214 -4.88 -3.63 1.66
N ALA A 215 -4.54 -4.61 0.82
CA ALA A 215 -4.00 -4.38 -0.51
C ALA A 215 -4.89 -3.44 -1.35
N GLY A 216 -4.28 -2.47 -2.02
CA GLY A 216 -4.97 -1.52 -2.90
C GLY A 216 -5.45 -0.22 -2.24
N LEU A 217 -5.46 -0.12 -0.91
CA LEU A 217 -5.98 1.07 -0.20
C LEU A 217 -4.90 2.08 0.23
N HIS A 218 -3.65 1.83 -0.12
CA HIS A 218 -2.51 2.58 0.39
C HIS A 218 -2.23 3.86 -0.41
N ALA A 219 -1.46 4.75 0.19
CA ALA A 219 -1.18 6.07 -0.37
C ALA A 219 -0.48 5.99 -1.74
N GLU A 220 0.47 5.07 -1.92
CA GLU A 220 1.20 4.90 -3.18
C GLU A 220 0.30 4.40 -4.31
N VAL A 221 -0.62 3.49 -3.99
CA VAL A 221 -1.57 2.94 -4.97
C VAL A 221 -2.58 4.01 -5.38
N GLN A 222 -2.99 4.87 -4.45
CA GLN A 222 -3.83 6.03 -4.76
C GLN A 222 -3.11 7.06 -5.63
N ALA A 223 -1.83 7.33 -5.37
CA ALA A 223 -1.03 8.24 -6.19
C ALA A 223 -0.99 7.76 -7.66
N LEU A 224 -0.73 6.47 -7.90
CA LEU A 224 -0.77 5.93 -9.26
C LEU A 224 -2.19 5.95 -9.84
N ASN A 225 -3.22 5.60 -9.05
CA ASN A 225 -4.61 5.67 -9.49
C ASN A 225 -4.96 7.06 -10.02
N HIS A 226 -4.61 8.09 -9.25
CA HIS A 226 -4.85 9.49 -9.61
C HIS A 226 -4.10 9.86 -10.89
N LEU A 227 -2.80 9.53 -11.00
CA LEU A 227 -2.01 9.79 -12.20
C LEU A 227 -2.67 9.23 -13.46
N LEU A 228 -3.07 7.95 -13.45
CA LEU A 228 -3.64 7.31 -14.63
C LEU A 228 -5.01 7.91 -15.01
N THR A 229 -5.87 8.17 -14.02
CA THR A 229 -7.15 8.85 -14.23
C THR A 229 -6.97 10.25 -14.81
N LEU A 230 -6.05 11.04 -14.25
CA LEU A 230 -5.77 12.40 -14.72
C LEU A 230 -5.25 12.40 -16.17
N ASN A 231 -4.41 11.43 -16.53
CA ASN A 231 -3.91 11.32 -17.91
C ASN A 231 -5.01 10.89 -18.89
N ASP A 232 -5.92 9.99 -18.50
CA ASP A 232 -7.11 9.69 -19.33
C ASP A 232 -7.95 10.94 -19.59
N GLU A 233 -8.19 11.74 -18.53
CA GLU A 233 -8.96 12.99 -18.62
C GLU A 233 -8.28 14.01 -19.53
N ARG A 234 -6.96 14.19 -19.39
CA ARG A 234 -6.16 15.12 -20.21
C ARG A 234 -6.15 14.73 -21.69
N GLU A 235 -6.17 13.44 -21.99
CA GLU A 235 -6.29 12.94 -23.36
C GLU A 235 -7.73 12.94 -23.90
N GLY A 236 -8.71 13.35 -23.09
CA GLY A 236 -10.14 13.34 -23.46
C GLY A 236 -10.67 11.93 -23.70
N LYS A 237 -10.10 10.93 -23.01
CA LYS A 237 -10.46 9.52 -23.15
C LYS A 237 -11.36 9.08 -22.00
N ALA A 238 -12.16 8.06 -22.25
CA ALA A 238 -12.87 7.40 -21.17
C ALA A 238 -11.87 6.71 -20.23
N ILE A 239 -12.14 6.71 -18.93
CA ILE A 239 -11.25 6.09 -17.93
C ILE A 239 -10.99 4.62 -18.29
N GLY A 240 -9.72 4.21 -18.35
CA GLY A 240 -9.32 2.84 -18.67
C GLY A 240 -9.34 2.50 -20.17
N SER A 241 -9.64 3.46 -21.06
CA SER A 241 -9.81 3.19 -22.51
C SER A 241 -8.55 3.35 -23.37
N ARG A 242 -7.47 3.96 -22.86
CA ARG A 242 -6.18 4.04 -23.56
C ARG A 242 -5.53 2.66 -23.74
N LYS A 243 -4.57 2.56 -24.66
CA LYS A 243 -3.83 1.32 -24.92
C LYS A 243 -2.93 1.01 -23.72
N ILE A 244 -2.70 -0.28 -23.46
CA ILE A 244 -1.86 -0.71 -22.34
C ILE A 244 -0.45 -0.10 -22.37
N GLY A 245 0.13 0.05 -23.55
CA GLY A 245 1.45 0.67 -23.74
C GLY A 245 1.51 2.15 -23.37
N GLU A 246 0.38 2.86 -23.38
CA GLU A 246 0.29 4.26 -22.96
C GLU A 246 0.34 4.33 -21.43
N TYR A 247 -0.43 3.51 -20.71
CA TYR A 247 -0.31 3.42 -19.24
C TYR A 247 1.07 2.94 -18.78
N MET A 248 1.68 1.99 -19.50
CA MET A 248 3.04 1.55 -19.18
C MET A 248 4.06 2.68 -19.31
N ARG A 249 3.88 3.55 -20.32
CA ARG A 249 4.71 4.74 -20.50
C ARG A 249 4.53 5.71 -19.34
N ASP A 250 3.29 6.02 -18.98
CA ASP A 250 3.00 6.90 -17.82
C ASP A 250 3.64 6.38 -16.53
N MET A 251 3.64 5.06 -16.32
CA MET A 251 4.29 4.42 -15.17
C MET A 251 5.82 4.50 -15.20
N LEU A 252 6.44 4.42 -16.39
CA LEU A 252 7.89 4.54 -16.57
C LEU A 252 8.37 5.98 -16.45
N GLU A 253 7.57 6.93 -16.92
CA GLU A 253 7.85 8.37 -16.92
C GLU A 253 7.46 9.03 -15.58
N SER A 254 6.80 8.30 -14.70
CA SER A 254 6.44 8.78 -13.36
C SER A 254 7.39 8.30 -12.28
N SER A 255 7.36 8.99 -11.16
CA SER A 255 8.08 8.63 -9.93
C SER A 255 7.19 8.87 -8.74
N ILE A 256 7.01 7.84 -7.91
CA ILE A 256 6.21 7.88 -6.68
C ILE A 256 7.14 8.00 -5.48
N PHE A 257 6.76 8.85 -4.53
CA PHE A 257 7.50 9.11 -3.29
C PHE A 257 6.58 8.93 -2.10
N THR A 258 7.12 8.41 -1.00
CA THR A 258 6.34 8.14 0.21
C THR A 258 7.13 8.49 1.46
N GLN A 259 6.50 9.20 2.39
CA GLN A 259 7.08 9.50 3.71
C GLN A 259 6.13 9.08 4.84
N ARG A 260 6.73 8.73 5.98
CA ARG A 260 5.98 8.30 7.17
C ARG A 260 5.26 9.48 7.81
N LEU A 261 3.98 9.32 8.14
CA LEU A 261 3.21 10.31 8.91
C LEU A 261 3.12 9.99 10.40
N THR A 262 3.43 8.75 10.78
CA THR A 262 3.35 8.26 12.16
C THR A 262 4.71 7.75 12.63
N THR A 263 4.84 7.47 13.94
CA THR A 263 6.02 6.90 14.63
C THR A 263 7.17 7.89 14.91
N ARG A 264 8.23 7.38 15.57
CA ARG A 264 9.48 8.14 15.83
C ARG A 264 10.24 8.54 14.56
N GLN A 265 9.88 7.96 13.41
CA GLN A 265 10.48 8.21 12.10
C GLN A 265 9.56 9.06 11.20
N ALA A 266 8.57 9.76 11.75
CA ALA A 266 7.71 10.65 10.97
C ALA A 266 8.56 11.66 10.16
N GLY A 267 8.22 11.85 8.89
CA GLY A 267 8.97 12.66 7.93
C GLY A 267 10.08 11.92 7.18
N SER A 268 10.46 10.70 7.60
CA SER A 268 11.45 9.90 6.86
C SER A 268 10.83 9.25 5.62
N ASP A 269 11.67 8.95 4.63
CA ASP A 269 11.30 8.08 3.51
C ASP A 269 10.69 6.77 4.03
N PHE A 270 9.68 6.29 3.32
CA PHE A 270 8.98 5.05 3.62
C PHE A 270 8.97 4.17 2.37
N ALA A 271 9.63 3.02 2.46
CA ALA A 271 9.57 2.02 1.39
C ALA A 271 8.15 1.44 1.29
N ALA A 272 7.71 1.18 0.06
CA ALA A 272 6.44 0.55 -0.21
C ALA A 272 6.34 -0.80 0.51
N CYS A 273 5.24 -1.06 1.21
CA CYS A 273 5.02 -2.33 1.91
C CYS A 273 4.89 -3.51 0.93
N HIS A 274 4.74 -4.74 1.45
CA HIS A 274 4.54 -5.96 0.64
C HIS A 274 3.44 -5.78 -0.42
N ASN A 275 2.29 -5.24 -0.01
CA ASN A 275 1.15 -5.04 -0.91
C ASN A 275 1.44 -3.98 -1.98
N CYS A 276 1.94 -2.80 -1.59
CA CYS A 276 2.25 -1.73 -2.54
C CYS A 276 3.36 -2.15 -3.50
N SER A 277 4.41 -2.81 -3.02
CA SER A 277 5.54 -3.24 -3.84
C SER A 277 5.14 -4.29 -4.88
N GLY A 278 4.17 -5.17 -4.57
CA GLY A 278 3.67 -6.18 -5.49
C GLY A 278 2.68 -5.62 -6.51
N ILE A 279 1.76 -4.74 -6.07
CA ILE A 279 0.81 -4.03 -6.94
C ILE A 279 1.55 -3.06 -7.88
N LEU A 280 2.45 -2.27 -7.33
CA LEU A 280 3.29 -1.30 -8.04
C LEU A 280 4.60 -1.96 -8.45
N SER A 281 4.55 -3.21 -8.92
CA SER A 281 5.71 -3.88 -9.50
C SER A 281 6.15 -3.18 -10.79
N ALA A 282 7.25 -3.65 -11.42
CA ALA A 282 7.72 -3.04 -12.66
C ALA A 282 6.56 -2.93 -13.69
N PRO A 283 6.38 -1.78 -14.35
CA PRO A 283 7.37 -0.72 -14.56
C PRO A 283 7.34 0.48 -13.57
N VAL A 284 6.48 0.48 -12.55
CA VAL A 284 6.28 1.66 -11.69
C VAL A 284 7.55 2.02 -10.91
N ASN A 285 7.98 3.27 -10.94
CA ASN A 285 9.11 3.74 -10.14
C ASN A 285 8.65 4.26 -8.76
N VAL A 286 9.01 3.54 -7.68
CA VAL A 286 8.81 4.01 -6.29
C VAL A 286 10.16 4.40 -5.72
N VAL A 287 10.45 5.70 -5.72
CA VAL A 287 11.78 6.24 -5.43
C VAL A 287 12.14 6.08 -3.95
N THR A 288 11.18 5.96 -3.04
CA THR A 288 11.46 5.71 -1.61
C THR A 288 11.70 4.23 -1.30
N GLY A 289 11.72 3.37 -2.33
CA GLY A 289 12.07 1.96 -2.24
C GLY A 289 10.86 1.03 -2.24
N LYS A 290 11.14 -0.25 -2.48
CA LYS A 290 10.20 -1.38 -2.42
C LYS A 290 10.81 -2.46 -1.55
N VAL A 291 9.97 -3.21 -0.83
CA VAL A 291 10.44 -4.37 -0.07
C VAL A 291 10.63 -5.57 -0.99
N GLU A 292 11.72 -6.33 -0.80
CA GLU A 292 12.06 -7.49 -1.63
C GLU A 292 11.05 -8.64 -1.51
N SER A 293 10.32 -8.74 -0.39
CA SER A 293 9.34 -9.80 -0.16
C SER A 293 8.13 -9.75 -1.08
N ALA A 294 7.92 -8.65 -1.81
CA ALA A 294 6.67 -8.35 -2.50
C ALA A 294 6.34 -9.26 -3.70
N GLY A 295 7.33 -9.97 -4.23
CA GLY A 295 7.17 -10.93 -5.34
C GLY A 295 7.19 -12.40 -4.92
N SER A 296 7.40 -12.71 -3.64
CA SER A 296 7.41 -14.11 -3.18
C SER A 296 5.99 -14.62 -2.97
N HIS A 297 5.77 -15.91 -3.18
CA HIS A 297 4.56 -16.58 -2.71
C HIS A 297 4.52 -16.49 -1.19
N PHE A 298 3.91 -15.44 -0.62
CA PHE A 298 3.81 -15.26 0.82
C PHE A 298 3.17 -16.48 1.51
N SER A 299 2.25 -17.17 0.82
CA SER A 299 1.71 -18.46 1.24
C SER A 299 2.80 -19.52 1.53
N SER A 300 3.85 -19.57 0.71
CA SER A 300 5.00 -20.48 0.90
C SER A 300 5.81 -20.07 2.12
N THR A 301 6.03 -18.76 2.31
CA THR A 301 6.70 -18.21 3.50
C THR A 301 5.93 -18.51 4.79
N ILE A 302 4.59 -18.47 4.78
CA ILE A 302 3.80 -18.94 5.92
C ILE A 302 4.03 -20.45 6.13
N SER A 303 3.99 -21.23 5.07
CA SER A 303 4.12 -22.69 5.20
C SER A 303 5.50 -23.15 5.70
N GLU A 304 6.58 -22.40 5.42
CA GLU A 304 7.94 -22.73 5.85
C GLU A 304 8.26 -22.21 7.25
N ASN A 305 7.94 -20.94 7.53
CA ASN A 305 8.28 -20.30 8.81
C ASN A 305 7.39 -20.75 9.97
N TYR A 306 6.18 -21.26 9.69
CA TYR A 306 5.24 -21.74 10.71
C TYR A 306 5.10 -23.26 10.76
N LYS A 307 5.84 -24.01 9.92
CA LYS A 307 6.09 -25.46 10.13
C LYS A 307 7.31 -25.73 11.01
N THR A 308 8.22 -24.76 11.18
CA THR A 308 9.54 -24.96 11.78
C THR A 308 9.71 -24.39 13.19
N LYS A 309 8.62 -24.00 13.85
CA LYS A 309 8.63 -23.70 15.29
C LYS A 309 7.74 -24.67 16.04
N GLU A 310 8.17 -25.93 16.09
CA GLU A 310 7.97 -26.69 17.32
C GLU A 310 8.72 -25.94 18.44
N SER A 311 8.03 -25.67 19.54
CA SER A 311 8.61 -25.05 20.72
C SER A 311 9.94 -25.73 21.07
N PRO A 312 11.07 -25.00 21.17
CA PRO A 312 12.20 -25.53 21.90
C PRO A 312 11.77 -25.62 23.36
N VAL A 313 11.65 -26.87 23.82
CA VAL A 313 11.49 -27.28 25.23
C VAL A 313 12.58 -26.64 26.09
#